data_AF-A0AAU2RHK6-F1
#
_entry.id   AF-A0AAU2RHK6-F1
#
_cell.length_a   1.000
_cell.length_b   1.000
_cell.length_c   1.000
_cell.angle_alpha   90.00
_cell.angle_beta   90.00
_cell.angle_gamma   90.00
#
_symmetry.space_group_name_H-M   'P 1'
#
loop_
_entity.id
_entity.type
_entity.pdbx_description
1 polymer ?
#
loop_
_entity_poly.entity_id
_entity_poly.type
_entity_poly.pdbx_seq_one_letter_code
_entity_poly.pdbx_strand_id
1 'polypeptide(L)' 'MADTSPGDGNAEQLREYWTTGPGGAKIRWGTPGDFDRCVTQLSKHMPGKAEGYCNLLHKRATGIYPATHAKQEGGG' A
#
# COMPACT_ATOMS: atom_id res chain seq x y z
N MET A 1 1.22 0.00 20.58
CA MET A 1 1.73 0.60 19.33
C MET A 1 1.86 -0.56 18.36
N ALA A 2 1.33 -0.46 17.12
CA ALA A 2 1.37 -1.62 16.22
C ALA A 2 2.78 -1.70 15.62
N ASP A 3 3.57 -2.66 16.12
CA ASP A 3 4.91 -2.96 15.65
C ASP A 3 4.86 -3.49 14.22
N THR A 4 4.91 -2.54 13.27
CA THR A 4 4.92 -2.76 11.82
C THR A 4 6.28 -3.27 11.31
N SER A 5 6.86 -4.27 11.98
CA SER A 5 8.13 -4.89 11.59
C SER A 5 7.86 -6.23 10.88
N PRO A 6 8.16 -6.36 9.58
CA PRO A 6 7.88 -7.57 8.82
C PRO A 6 9.02 -8.58 9.00
N GLY A 7 8.78 -9.57 9.87
CA GLY A 7 9.56 -10.79 9.99
C GLY A 7 8.66 -11.85 10.60
N ASP A 8 8.32 -12.87 9.81
CA ASP A 8 7.73 -14.15 10.20
C ASP A 8 6.49 -14.11 11.13
N GLY A 9 5.30 -14.03 10.52
CA GLY A 9 4.00 -14.31 11.18
C GLY A 9 2.97 -13.17 11.09
N ASN A 10 3.42 -11.91 11.12
CA ASN A 10 2.54 -10.74 11.14
C ASN A 10 2.26 -10.12 9.75
N ALA A 11 2.81 -10.70 8.67
CA ALA A 11 2.69 -10.11 7.34
C ALA A 11 1.23 -10.02 6.86
N GLU A 12 0.37 -10.95 7.28
CA GLU A 12 -1.06 -10.95 6.94
C GLU A 12 -1.82 -9.87 7.71
N GLN A 13 -1.62 -9.75 9.02
CA GLN A 13 -2.18 -8.67 9.84
C GLN A 13 -1.72 -7.29 9.36
N LEU A 14 -0.47 -7.19 8.93
CA LEU A 14 0.09 -5.97 8.37
C LEU A 14 -0.58 -5.65 7.02
N ARG A 15 -0.84 -6.65 6.18
CA ARG A 15 -1.63 -6.48 4.95
C ARG A 15 -3.01 -5.93 5.28
N GLU A 16 -3.73 -6.56 6.21
CA GLU A 16 -5.07 -6.14 6.61
C GLU A 16 -5.07 -4.72 7.20
N TYR A 17 -4.12 -4.40 8.06
CA TYR A 17 -3.96 -3.06 8.64
C TYR A 17 -3.77 -1.98 7.57
N TRP A 18 -2.96 -2.27 6.54
CA TRP A 18 -2.69 -1.32 5.46
C TRP A 18 -3.73 -1.36 4.33
N THR A 19 -4.59 -2.38 4.22
CA THR A 19 -5.69 -2.41 3.25
C THR A 19 -7.00 -1.88 3.81
N THR A 20 -7.48 -2.47 4.90
CA THR A 20 -8.81 -2.22 5.49
C THR A 20 -8.71 -1.57 6.87
N GLY A 21 -7.56 -1.65 7.51
CA GLY A 21 -7.31 -1.05 8.81
C GLY A 21 -6.91 0.44 8.77
N PRO A 22 -6.43 0.96 9.91
CA PRO A 22 -6.04 2.36 10.06
C PRO A 22 -4.96 2.83 9.07
N GLY A 23 -4.07 1.93 8.66
CA GLY A 23 -3.05 2.22 7.64
C GLY A 23 -3.66 2.48 6.27
N GLY A 24 -4.66 1.68 5.87
CA GLY A 24 -5.38 1.86 4.62
C GLY A 24 -6.19 3.16 4.59
N ALA A 25 -6.81 3.53 5.71
CA ALA A 25 -7.52 4.80 5.84
C ALA A 25 -6.58 6.02 5.69
N LYS A 26 -5.31 5.91 6.13
CA LYS A 26 -4.30 6.96 5.93
C LYS A 26 -3.87 7.06 4.46
N ILE A 27 -3.70 5.92 3.79
CA ILE A 27 -3.37 5.88 2.36
C ILE A 27 -4.54 6.42 1.52
N ARG A 28 -5.79 6.17 1.94
CA ARG A 28 -7.02 6.47 1.19
C ARG A 28 -7.00 5.78 -0.17
N TRP A 29 -7.06 4.46 -0.16
CA TRP A 29 -7.14 3.65 -1.38
C TRP A 29 -8.28 4.11 -2.30
N GLY A 30 -8.00 4.20 -3.60
CA GLY A 30 -8.96 4.68 -4.60
C GLY A 30 -8.95 6.20 -4.76
N THR A 31 -7.89 6.87 -4.29
CA THR A 31 -7.70 8.31 -4.51
C THR A 31 -6.40 8.55 -5.27
N PRO A 32 -6.32 9.64 -6.04
CA PRO A 32 -5.11 9.93 -6.81
C PRO A 32 -3.83 9.94 -5.98
N GLY A 33 -2.83 9.19 -6.44
CA GLY A 33 -1.56 9.06 -5.72
C GLY A 33 -1.64 8.30 -4.39
N ASP A 34 -2.62 7.41 -4.20
CA ASP A 34 -2.66 6.51 -3.04
C ASP A 34 -1.45 5.55 -3.04
N PHE A 35 -0.99 5.11 -4.21
CA PHE A 35 0.20 4.27 -4.34
C PHE A 35 1.48 4.97 -3.86
N ASP A 36 1.69 6.22 -4.28
CA ASP A 36 2.87 7.00 -3.87
C ASP A 36 2.88 7.24 -2.35
N ARG A 37 1.71 7.50 -1.77
CA ARG A 37 1.54 7.59 -0.30
C ARG A 37 1.90 6.29 0.39
N CYS A 38 1.47 5.15 -0.14
CA CYS A 38 1.84 3.84 0.38
C CYS A 38 3.36 3.65 0.34
N VAL A 39 3.99 3.88 -0.83
CA VAL A 39 5.43 3.70 -1.02
C VAL A 39 6.22 4.63 -0.09
N THR A 40 5.83 5.90 0.02
CA THR A 40 6.50 6.87 0.91
C THR A 40 6.42 6.48 2.38
N GLN A 41 5.28 5.96 2.84
CA GLN A 41 5.12 5.49 4.22
C GLN A 41 5.93 4.21 4.46
N LEU A 42 5.81 3.23 3.57
CA LEU A 42 6.45 1.92 3.74
C LEU A 42 7.95 1.97 3.46
N SER A 43 8.45 2.88 2.63
CA SER A 43 9.87 3.05 2.36
C SER A 43 10.67 3.42 3.62
N LYS A 44 10.03 4.09 4.59
CA LYS A 44 10.62 4.36 5.92
C LYS A 44 10.84 3.11 6.76
N HIS A 45 10.06 2.06 6.53
CA HIS A 45 10.10 0.81 7.27
C HIS A 45 10.78 -0.33 6.48
N MET A 46 10.71 -0.28 5.15
CA MET A 46 11.17 -1.32 4.21
C MET A 46 11.69 -0.66 2.91
N PRO A 47 12.84 0.03 2.96
CA PRO A 47 13.43 0.63 1.77
C PRO A 47 13.70 -0.47 0.72
N GLY A 48 13.29 -0.23 -0.52
CA GLY A 48 13.48 -1.15 -1.66
C GLY A 48 12.50 -2.32 -1.76
N LYS A 49 11.65 -2.58 -0.75
CA LYS A 49 10.58 -3.62 -0.81
C LYS A 49 9.16 -3.03 -0.77
N ALA A 50 9.03 -1.74 -0.48
CA ALA A 50 7.76 -1.04 -0.37
C ALA A 50 6.92 -1.09 -1.66
N GLU A 51 7.54 -0.90 -2.83
CA GLU A 51 6.84 -0.84 -4.13
C GLU A 51 6.12 -2.16 -4.47
N GLY A 52 6.80 -3.29 -4.32
CA GLY A 52 6.21 -4.61 -4.57
C GLY A 52 5.09 -4.93 -3.58
N TYR A 53 5.24 -4.51 -2.32
CA TYR A 53 4.21 -4.73 -1.29
C TYR A 53 2.98 -3.85 -1.52
N CYS A 54 3.18 -2.54 -1.79
CA CYS A 54 2.10 -1.61 -2.11
C CYS A 54 1.32 -2.01 -3.37
N ASN A 55 1.97 -2.64 -4.36
CA ASN A 55 1.28 -3.20 -5.53
C ASN A 55 0.21 -4.24 -5.15
N LEU A 56 0.56 -5.16 -4.24
CA LEU A 56 -0.36 -6.19 -3.78
C LEU A 56 -1.47 -5.60 -2.90
N LEU A 57 -1.14 -4.65 -2.02
CA LEU A 57 -2.12 -3.98 -1.16
C LEU A 57 -3.13 -3.17 -1.97
N HIS A 58 -2.67 -2.39 -2.95
CA HIS A 58 -3.52 -1.57 -3.79
C HIS A 58 -4.55 -2.43 -4.52
N LYS A 59 -4.11 -3.54 -5.14
CA LYS A 59 -5.01 -4.50 -5.79
C LYS A 59 -6.02 -5.08 -4.83
N ARG A 60 -5.62 -5.39 -3.60
CA ARG A 60 -6.54 -5.94 -2.59
C ARG A 60 -7.56 -4.91 -2.11
N ALA A 61 -7.16 -3.65 -1.96
CA ALA A 61 -8.02 -2.59 -1.44
C ALA A 61 -8.95 -1.96 -2.50
N THR A 62 -8.46 -1.78 -3.73
CA THR A 62 -9.19 -1.13 -4.83
C THR A 62 -9.70 -2.08 -5.91
N GLY A 63 -9.19 -3.32 -5.95
CA GLY A 63 -9.46 -4.29 -7.00
C GLY A 63 -8.60 -4.15 -8.25
N ILE A 64 -7.85 -3.05 -8.41
CA ILE A 64 -7.00 -2.78 -9.58
C ILE A 64 -5.52 -2.63 -9.18
N TYR A 65 -4.60 -2.89 -10.10
CA TYR A 65 -3.18 -2.61 -9.86
C TYR A 65 -2.91 -1.10 -9.93
N PRO A 66 -1.95 -0.59 -9.13
CA PRO A 66 -1.60 0.84 -9.15
C PRO A 66 -1.00 1.25 -10.50
N ALA A 67 -0.32 0.34 -11.21
CA ALA A 67 0.14 0.60 -12.57
C ALA A 67 -1.02 0.89 -13.55
N THR A 68 -2.18 0.23 -13.36
CA THR A 68 -3.40 0.51 -14.14
C THR A 68 -4.04 1.81 -13.71
N HIS A 69 -4.05 2.09 -12.40
CA HIS A 69 -4.58 3.33 -11.83
C HIS A 69 -3.76 4.53 -12.29
N ALA A 70 -2.43 4.51 -12.10
CA ALA A 70 -1.51 5.55 -12.57
C ALA A 70 -1.55 5.77 -14.08
N LYS A 71 -1.81 4.71 -14.87
CA LYS A 71 -2.01 4.84 -16.33
C LYS A 71 -3.35 5.48 -16.70
N GLN A 72 -4.40 5.31 -15.88
CA GLN A 72 -5.65 6.04 -16.04
C GLN A 72 -5.50 7.52 -15.64
N GLU A 73 -4.62 7.82 -14.70
CA GLU A 73 -4.38 9.18 -14.21
C GLU A 73 -3.37 9.99 -15.05
N GLY A 74 -2.36 9.32 -15.62
CA GLY A 74 -1.32 9.92 -16.46
C GLY A 74 -1.57 9.80 -17.97
N GLY A 75 -2.76 9.37 -18.38
CA GLY A 75 -3.16 9.29 -19.79
C GLY A 75 -3.70 10.62 -20.30
N GLY A 76 -2.83 11.63 -20.41
CA GLY A 76 -3.08 12.92 -21.07
C GLY A 76 -1.94 13.26 -22.01
#